data_AF-A0A9P6MDQ2-F1
#
_entry.id   AF-A0A9P6MDQ2-F1
#
_cell.length_a   1.000
_cell.length_b   1.000
_cell.length_c   1.000
_cell.angle_alpha   90.00
_cell.angle_beta   90.00
_cell.angle_gamma   90.00
#
_symmetry.space_group_name_H-M   'P 1'
#
loop_
_entity.id
_entity.type
_entity.pdbx_description
1 polymer ?
#
loop_
_entity_poly.entity_id
_entity_poly.type
_entity_poly.pdbx_seq_one_letter_code
_entity_poly.pdbx_strand_id
1 'polypeptide(L)'
;MAKMVSDYLTPLIPGLCASTGALIHLGYGVEFGSRLLIAEGLAYACISYQPATACYIPTAASGATSSWDDISSTKLNAPQKRSPTVSILNMIRNDKRLDGMFDAGFQAKLNVVMSSRVSLLKSYLGMWTSQVHSVSEALLDLSQTSGLLLFTATNRFGDEQQLDKNLANILLATHAARFLVKVLPSEFEKEQLLKAIWMSLVAIFVVQGRPRLITRISSSQSVTADGFPQEKEQESSVTPVVAESEGVEQGSTTKLGMATVYFEPEAMCTLADRWKSLSTEAIHADHRIVPK
;
A
#
# COMPACT_ATOMS: atom_id res chain seq x y z
N MET A 1 28.46 -1.36 8.50
CA MET A 1 27.41 -1.48 7.45
C MET A 1 26.55 -0.24 7.39
N ALA A 2 26.04 0.24 8.54
CA ALA A 2 25.35 1.53 8.63
C ALA A 2 26.12 2.68 7.94
N LYS A 3 27.43 2.79 8.19
CA LYS A 3 28.30 3.79 7.53
C LYS A 3 28.33 3.68 6.00
N MET A 4 28.42 2.48 5.44
CA MET A 4 28.42 2.29 3.98
C MET A 4 27.10 2.75 3.36
N VAL A 5 25.97 2.37 3.98
CA VAL A 5 24.65 2.81 3.50
C VAL A 5 24.52 4.32 3.63
N SER A 6 24.89 4.90 4.77
CA SER A 6 24.89 6.35 4.97
C SER A 6 25.76 7.10 3.96
N ASP A 7 26.95 6.60 3.64
CA ASP A 7 27.91 7.30 2.77
C ASP A 7 27.47 7.27 1.28
N TYR A 8 26.81 6.19 0.84
CA TYR A 8 26.51 5.96 -0.58
C TYR A 8 25.02 6.06 -0.95
N LEU A 9 24.09 5.91 -0.02
CA LEU A 9 22.66 5.87 -0.33
C LEU A 9 22.11 7.26 -0.66
N THR A 10 22.57 8.31 0.04
CA THR A 10 22.07 9.69 -0.11
C THR A 10 22.03 10.20 -1.56
N PRO A 11 23.10 10.09 -2.37
CA PRO A 11 23.05 10.50 -3.78
C PRO A 11 22.16 9.59 -4.64
N LEU A 12 21.86 8.38 -4.17
CA LEU A 12 21.13 7.35 -4.91
C LEU A 12 19.63 7.31 -4.58
N ILE A 13 19.14 8.09 -3.60
CA ILE A 13 17.71 8.12 -3.24
C ILE A 13 16.81 8.35 -4.46
N PRO A 14 17.12 9.24 -5.42
CA PRO A 14 16.27 9.40 -6.61
C PRO A 14 16.13 8.13 -7.47
N GLY A 15 17.13 7.24 -7.46
CA GLY A 15 17.08 5.95 -8.15
C GLY A 15 16.21 4.90 -7.46
N LEU A 16 15.84 5.12 -6.20
CA LEU A 16 14.92 4.24 -5.46
C LEU A 16 13.46 4.41 -5.90
N CYS A 17 13.11 5.53 -6.54
CA CYS A 17 11.75 5.84 -7.00
C CYS A 17 11.22 4.90 -8.09
N ALA A 18 12.12 4.32 -8.88
CA ALA A 18 11.75 3.47 -10.02
C ALA A 18 11.98 1.98 -9.74
N SER A 19 12.58 1.63 -8.60
CA SER A 19 12.95 0.26 -8.28
C SER A 19 12.69 -0.08 -6.82
N THR A 20 11.59 -0.79 -6.59
CA THR A 20 11.28 -1.39 -5.29
C THR A 20 12.30 -2.46 -4.91
N GLY A 21 12.92 -3.13 -5.88
CA GLY A 21 13.99 -4.11 -5.65
C GLY A 21 15.19 -3.51 -4.93
N ALA A 22 15.63 -2.31 -5.33
CA ALA A 22 16.72 -1.62 -4.65
C ALA A 22 16.42 -1.39 -3.15
N LEU A 23 15.20 -0.91 -2.85
CA LEU A 23 14.74 -0.67 -1.48
C LEU A 23 14.70 -1.94 -0.63
N ILE A 24 14.21 -3.04 -1.21
CA ILE A 24 14.11 -4.34 -0.55
C ILE A 24 15.51 -4.86 -0.21
N HIS A 25 16.42 -4.87 -1.18
CA HIS A 25 17.77 -5.39 -1.01
C HIS A 25 18.58 -4.56 0.00
N LEU A 26 18.47 -3.22 -0.07
CA LEU A 26 19.11 -2.32 0.90
C LEU A 26 18.56 -2.53 2.31
N GLY A 27 17.24 -2.51 2.48
CA GLY A 27 16.64 -2.58 3.82
C GLY A 27 16.85 -3.93 4.50
N TYR A 28 16.69 -5.04 3.78
CA TYR A 28 17.00 -6.36 4.33
C TYR A 28 18.49 -6.65 4.42
N GLY A 29 19.31 -6.06 3.55
CA GLY A 29 20.75 -6.09 3.68
C GLY A 29 21.22 -5.42 4.97
N VAL A 30 20.60 -4.30 5.36
CA VAL A 30 20.83 -3.66 6.66
C VAL A 30 20.35 -4.55 7.81
N GLU A 31 19.13 -5.08 7.74
CA GLU A 31 18.54 -5.90 8.81
C GLU A 31 19.35 -7.17 9.09
N PHE A 32 19.72 -7.91 8.04
CA PHE A 32 20.47 -9.16 8.18
C PHE A 32 21.98 -8.94 8.24
N GLY A 33 22.45 -7.70 8.12
CA GLY A 33 23.88 -7.41 8.05
C GLY A 33 24.59 -8.05 6.86
N SER A 34 23.92 -8.15 5.71
CA SER A 34 24.48 -8.73 4.48
C SER A 34 25.07 -7.66 3.57
N ARG A 35 26.40 -7.67 3.43
CA ARG A 35 27.12 -6.74 2.53
C ARG A 35 26.79 -6.99 1.05
N LEU A 36 26.51 -8.24 0.68
CA LEU A 36 26.17 -8.58 -0.71
C LEU A 36 24.81 -8.01 -1.10
N LEU A 37 23.80 -8.13 -0.23
CA LEU A 37 22.49 -7.52 -0.47
C LEU A 37 22.56 -5.99 -0.50
N ILE A 38 23.38 -5.38 0.38
CA ILE A 38 23.61 -3.94 0.34
C ILE A 38 24.27 -3.53 -1.00
N ALA A 39 25.31 -4.24 -1.43
CA ALA A 39 26.00 -3.95 -2.70
C ALA A 39 25.06 -4.10 -3.91
N GLU A 40 24.24 -5.14 -3.95
CA GLU A 40 23.24 -5.36 -4.99
C GLU A 40 22.18 -4.26 -4.99
N GLY A 41 21.68 -3.88 -3.80
CA GLY A 41 20.71 -2.80 -3.67
C GLY A 41 21.25 -1.45 -4.12
N LEU A 42 22.51 -1.13 -3.80
CA LEU A 42 23.22 0.07 -4.31
C LEU A 42 23.37 0.01 -5.84
N ALA A 43 23.78 -1.14 -6.39
CA ALA A 43 23.90 -1.33 -7.83
C ALA A 43 22.55 -1.15 -8.54
N TYR A 44 21.46 -1.69 -7.97
CA TYR A 44 20.11 -1.47 -8.49
C TYR A 44 19.70 -0.01 -8.46
N ALA A 45 20.01 0.71 -7.38
CA ALA A 45 19.72 2.14 -7.29
C ALA A 45 20.46 2.94 -8.38
N CYS A 46 21.71 2.58 -8.71
CA CYS A 46 22.47 3.20 -9.79
C CYS A 46 21.83 3.00 -11.17
N ILE A 47 21.45 1.76 -11.51
CA ILE A 47 20.89 1.47 -12.85
C ILE A 47 19.42 1.89 -13.01
N SER A 48 18.71 2.09 -11.89
CA SER A 48 17.31 2.53 -11.87
C SER A 48 17.18 4.06 -11.77
N TYR A 49 18.30 4.78 -11.81
CA TYR A 49 18.31 6.23 -11.76
C TYR A 49 17.61 6.83 -12.97
N GLN A 50 16.59 7.65 -12.71
CA GLN A 50 15.86 8.40 -13.73
C GLN A 50 16.12 9.90 -13.51
N PRO A 51 16.65 10.65 -14.49
CA PRO A 51 16.91 12.09 -14.30
C PRO A 51 15.66 12.89 -13.91
N ALA A 52 14.48 12.47 -14.38
CA ALA A 52 13.21 13.07 -13.98
C ALA A 52 12.97 12.96 -12.47
N THR A 53 13.29 11.83 -11.83
CA THR A 53 13.00 11.61 -10.40
C THR A 53 13.86 12.47 -9.48
N ALA A 54 15.04 12.88 -9.92
CA ALA A 54 15.89 13.83 -9.20
C ALA A 54 15.26 15.23 -9.07
N CYS A 55 14.27 15.58 -9.91
CA CYS A 55 13.52 16.84 -9.81
C CYS A 55 12.52 16.85 -8.62
N TYR A 56 12.13 15.67 -8.10
CA TYR A 56 11.15 15.56 -6.99
C TYR A 56 11.79 15.35 -5.64
N ILE A 57 12.99 14.77 -5.64
CA ILE A 57 13.74 14.38 -4.45
C ILE A 57 15.06 15.14 -4.47
N PRO A 58 15.08 16.36 -3.90
CA PRO A 58 16.33 17.09 -3.77
C PRO A 58 17.31 16.24 -2.98
N THR A 59 18.50 16.02 -3.57
CA THR A 59 19.60 15.37 -2.86
C THR A 59 20.17 16.32 -1.81
N ALA A 60 20.75 15.81 -0.72
CA ALA A 60 21.36 16.65 0.32
C ALA A 60 22.39 17.68 -0.22
N ALA A 61 23.00 17.41 -1.38
CA ALA A 61 23.87 18.35 -2.09
C ALA A 61 23.19 19.67 -2.51
N SER A 62 21.86 19.75 -2.55
CA SER A 62 21.11 20.95 -2.94
C SER A 62 20.86 21.93 -1.78
N GLY A 63 21.40 21.68 -0.59
CA GLY A 63 21.23 22.56 0.59
C GLY A 63 19.80 22.63 1.12
N ALA A 64 18.92 21.70 0.76
CA ALA A 64 17.54 21.67 1.21
C ALA A 64 17.43 21.10 2.64
N THR A 65 16.57 21.69 3.47
CA THR A 65 16.29 21.24 4.83
C THR A 65 15.05 20.35 4.89
N SER A 66 14.94 19.53 5.93
CA SER A 66 13.74 18.72 6.23
C SER A 66 12.53 19.64 6.38
N SER A 67 11.41 19.31 5.74
CA SER A 67 10.17 20.09 5.90
C SER A 67 9.41 19.69 7.17
N TRP A 68 9.81 18.58 7.80
CA TRP A 68 9.16 18.00 8.98
C TRP A 68 9.73 18.52 10.30
N ASP A 69 10.89 19.19 10.27
CA ASP A 69 11.58 19.66 11.49
C ASP A 69 10.86 20.86 12.15
N ASP A 70 10.14 21.67 11.38
CA ASP A 70 9.50 22.91 11.88
C ASP A 70 8.09 22.71 12.49
N ILE A 71 7.48 21.54 12.36
CA ILE A 71 6.05 21.33 12.71
C ILE A 71 5.87 20.62 14.07
N SER A 72 6.90 20.53 14.90
CA SER A 72 6.82 19.83 16.19
C SER A 72 6.08 20.59 17.32
N SER A 73 5.58 21.81 17.08
CA SER A 73 5.03 22.68 18.13
C SER A 73 3.54 23.05 18.03
N THR A 74 2.73 22.30 17.27
CA THR A 74 1.27 22.50 17.29
C THR A 74 0.51 21.18 17.37
N LYS A 75 0.09 20.85 18.60
CA LYS A 75 -0.95 19.87 18.93
C LYS A 75 -2.11 19.97 17.95
N LEU A 76 -2.54 18.84 17.38
CA LEU A 76 -3.94 18.64 16.99
C LEU A 76 -4.32 17.18 17.22
N ASN A 77 -4.99 16.95 18.35
CA ASN A 77 -5.85 15.81 18.59
C ASN A 77 -7.00 15.86 17.57
N ALA A 78 -6.77 15.37 16.36
CA ALA A 78 -7.81 15.15 15.38
C ALA A 78 -8.25 13.68 15.43
N PRO A 79 -9.56 13.38 15.47
CA PRO A 79 -10.06 12.00 15.46
C PRO A 79 -9.58 11.28 14.19
N GLN A 80 -9.09 10.04 14.33
CA GLN A 80 -8.55 9.14 13.29
C GLN A 80 -8.74 9.66 11.87
N LYS A 81 -7.80 10.52 11.44
CA LYS A 81 -7.81 11.08 10.08
C LYS A 81 -7.58 9.89 9.14
N ARG A 82 -8.46 9.71 8.15
CA ARG A 82 -8.27 8.70 7.09
C ARG A 82 -6.83 8.81 6.56
N SER A 83 -6.18 7.68 6.30
CA SER A 83 -4.83 7.62 5.71
C SER A 83 -4.68 8.66 4.59
N PRO A 84 -3.71 9.60 4.70
CA PRO A 84 -3.42 10.57 3.65
C PRO A 84 -3.17 9.90 2.29
N THR A 85 -2.38 8.83 2.25
CA THR A 85 -2.12 8.08 1.01
C THR A 85 -3.39 7.50 0.43
N VAL A 86 -4.23 6.81 1.21
CA VAL A 86 -5.51 6.25 0.72
C VAL A 86 -6.42 7.34 0.14
N SER A 87 -6.49 8.49 0.80
CA SER A 87 -7.31 9.62 0.34
C SER A 87 -6.82 10.14 -1.02
N ILE A 88 -5.51 10.30 -1.18
CA ILE A 88 -4.89 10.76 -2.43
C ILE A 88 -5.00 9.71 -3.54
N LEU A 89 -4.85 8.41 -3.24
CA LEU A 89 -5.05 7.34 -4.22
C LEU A 89 -6.48 7.30 -4.76
N ASN A 90 -7.49 7.59 -3.92
CA ASN A 90 -8.87 7.72 -4.37
C ASN A 90 -9.05 8.95 -5.29
N MET A 91 -8.32 10.04 -5.08
CA MET A 91 -8.30 11.17 -6.02
C MET A 91 -7.65 10.78 -7.34
N ILE A 92 -6.47 10.17 -7.29
CA ILE A 92 -5.70 9.67 -8.45
C ILE A 92 -6.54 8.72 -9.31
N ARG A 93 -7.30 7.82 -8.67
CA ARG A 93 -8.20 6.88 -9.34
C ARG A 93 -9.20 7.57 -10.26
N ASN A 94 -9.71 8.73 -9.86
CA ASN A 94 -10.70 9.49 -10.61
C ASN A 94 -10.10 10.56 -11.52
N ASP A 95 -8.77 10.72 -11.54
CA ASP A 95 -8.11 11.76 -12.33
C ASP A 95 -7.91 11.30 -13.78
N LYS A 96 -8.72 11.88 -14.68
CA LYS A 96 -8.70 11.58 -16.11
C LYS A 96 -7.38 11.97 -16.81
N ARG A 97 -6.57 12.85 -16.20
CA ARG A 97 -5.26 13.25 -16.78
C ARG A 97 -4.25 12.10 -16.74
N LEU A 98 -4.50 11.08 -15.93
CA LEU A 98 -3.73 9.84 -15.87
C LEU A 98 -4.29 8.75 -16.78
N ASP A 99 -5.34 9.04 -17.55
CA ASP A 99 -5.86 8.13 -18.56
C ASP A 99 -4.92 8.07 -19.77
N GLY A 100 -4.98 6.95 -20.48
CA GLY A 100 -4.14 6.65 -21.65
C GLY A 100 -3.69 5.19 -21.65
N MET A 101 -3.62 4.58 -22.83
CA MET A 101 -3.10 3.23 -22.97
C MET A 101 -1.58 3.26 -23.03
N PHE A 102 -0.94 2.62 -22.06
CA PHE A 102 0.47 2.25 -22.15
C PHE A 102 0.53 0.83 -22.71
N ASP A 103 0.63 0.69 -24.03
CA ASP A 103 0.76 -0.62 -24.67
C ASP A 103 2.23 -1.04 -24.70
N ALA A 104 2.75 -1.39 -23.51
CA ALA A 104 4.15 -1.75 -23.31
C ALA A 104 4.30 -2.66 -22.08
N GLY A 105 5.48 -3.25 -21.87
CA GLY A 105 5.78 -3.99 -20.64
C GLY A 105 5.71 -3.10 -19.39
N PHE A 106 5.47 -3.68 -18.21
CA PHE A 106 5.28 -2.94 -16.94
C PHE A 106 6.33 -1.84 -16.68
N GLN A 107 7.62 -2.17 -16.87
CA GLN A 107 8.70 -1.21 -16.67
C GLN A 107 8.66 -0.03 -17.66
N ALA A 108 8.28 -0.29 -18.92
CA ALA A 108 8.09 0.77 -19.89
C ALA A 108 6.90 1.66 -19.49
N LYS A 109 5.78 1.09 -19.03
CA LYS A 109 4.64 1.88 -18.51
C LYS A 109 5.07 2.75 -17.32
N LEU A 110 5.84 2.18 -16.39
CA LEU A 110 6.34 2.88 -15.21
C LEU A 110 7.23 4.06 -15.61
N ASN A 111 8.15 3.85 -16.56
CA ASN A 111 9.00 4.91 -17.10
C ASN A 111 8.20 6.02 -17.77
N VAL A 112 7.15 5.70 -18.54
CA VAL A 112 6.29 6.72 -19.15
C VAL A 112 5.54 7.51 -18.09
N VAL A 113 4.98 6.86 -17.05
CA VAL A 113 4.31 7.56 -15.96
C VAL A 113 5.28 8.50 -15.23
N MET A 114 6.48 8.01 -14.91
CA MET A 114 7.52 8.74 -14.17
C MET A 114 8.22 9.83 -14.99
N SER A 115 8.07 9.86 -16.31
CA SER A 115 8.67 10.87 -17.20
C SER A 115 7.65 11.84 -17.81
N SER A 116 6.49 11.33 -18.24
CA SER A 116 5.47 12.13 -18.95
C SER A 116 4.40 12.71 -18.03
N ARG A 117 4.15 12.12 -16.85
CA ARG A 117 3.13 12.58 -15.88
C ARG A 117 3.73 13.18 -14.61
N VAL A 118 5.02 13.47 -14.68
CA VAL A 118 5.89 14.13 -13.69
C VAL A 118 5.23 15.26 -12.90
N SER A 119 4.68 16.26 -13.60
CA SER A 119 4.14 17.46 -12.96
C SER A 119 2.92 17.14 -12.10
N LEU A 120 2.12 16.16 -12.52
CA LEU A 120 0.96 15.69 -11.81
C LEU A 120 1.36 14.86 -10.57
N LEU A 121 2.32 13.96 -10.70
CA LEU A 121 2.86 13.21 -9.57
C LEU A 121 3.46 14.14 -8.51
N LYS A 122 4.18 15.20 -8.93
CA LYS A 122 4.71 16.23 -8.03
C LYS A 122 3.60 16.96 -7.27
N SER A 123 2.47 17.26 -7.92
CA SER A 123 1.32 17.89 -7.26
C SER A 123 0.76 17.01 -6.16
N TYR A 124 0.56 15.71 -6.41
CA TYR A 124 0.08 14.78 -5.39
C TYR A 124 1.10 14.54 -4.28
N LEU A 125 2.40 14.50 -4.60
CA LEU A 125 3.46 14.41 -3.60
C LEU A 125 3.43 15.62 -2.66
N GLY A 126 3.20 16.83 -3.19
CA GLY A 126 3.00 18.03 -2.40
C GLY A 126 1.80 17.93 -1.46
N MET A 127 0.67 17.40 -1.96
CA MET A 127 -0.52 17.15 -1.14
C MET A 127 -0.30 16.12 -0.04
N TRP A 128 0.51 15.10 -0.29
CA TRP A 128 0.86 14.09 0.71
C TRP A 128 1.80 14.69 1.77
N THR A 129 2.83 15.42 1.33
CA THR A 129 3.81 16.07 2.22
C THR A 129 3.15 17.10 3.14
N SER A 130 2.08 17.78 2.69
CA SER A 130 1.33 18.72 3.54
C SER A 130 0.41 18.04 4.56
N GLN A 131 0.25 16.72 4.51
CA GLN A 131 -0.65 15.95 5.39
C GLN A 131 0.10 15.04 6.36
N VAL A 132 1.38 14.77 6.11
CA VAL A 132 2.25 13.91 6.92
C VAL A 132 3.39 14.74 7.47
N HIS A 133 3.64 14.65 8.77
CA HIS A 133 4.48 15.60 9.50
C HIS A 133 5.65 14.93 10.23
N SER A 134 5.79 13.61 10.12
CA SER A 134 6.91 12.88 10.69
C SER A 134 7.24 11.62 9.92
N VAL A 135 8.49 11.17 10.04
CA VAL A 135 8.96 9.89 9.49
C VAL A 135 8.12 8.70 9.97
N SER A 136 7.76 8.69 11.25
CA SER A 136 6.95 7.62 11.84
C SER A 136 5.53 7.59 11.29
N GLU A 137 4.90 8.75 11.14
CA GLU A 137 3.57 8.88 10.53
C GLU A 137 3.60 8.42 9.06
N ALA A 138 4.61 8.85 8.30
CA ALA A 138 4.80 8.46 6.90
C ALA A 138 4.98 6.95 6.73
N LEU A 139 5.85 6.32 7.55
CA LEU A 139 6.07 4.88 7.52
C LEU A 139 4.79 4.11 7.84
N LEU A 140 4.03 4.56 8.85
CA LEU A 140 2.78 3.91 9.23
C LEU A 140 1.73 4.03 8.11
N ASP A 141 1.55 5.23 7.55
CA ASP A 141 0.62 5.50 6.45
C ASP A 141 0.94 4.65 5.21
N LEU A 142 2.21 4.60 4.82
CA LEU A 142 2.69 3.79 3.68
C LEU A 142 2.54 2.29 3.93
N SER A 143 2.84 1.80 5.14
CA SER A 143 2.72 0.39 5.49
C SER A 143 1.26 -0.08 5.49
N GLN A 144 0.36 0.70 6.09
CA GLN A 144 -1.07 0.39 6.09
C GLN A 144 -1.66 0.44 4.69
N THR A 145 -1.30 1.47 3.91
CA THR A 145 -1.83 1.64 2.56
C THR A 145 -1.33 0.58 1.60
N SER A 146 -0.06 0.19 1.68
CA SER A 146 0.50 -0.88 0.83
C SER A 146 -0.13 -2.24 1.14
N GLY A 147 -0.38 -2.54 2.42
CA GLY A 147 -1.12 -3.74 2.83
C GLY A 147 -2.57 -3.72 2.31
N LEU A 148 -3.29 -2.62 2.52
CA LEU A 148 -4.64 -2.44 1.99
C LEU A 148 -4.67 -2.61 0.47
N LEU A 149 -3.73 -1.98 -0.23
CA LEU A 149 -3.64 -2.03 -1.68
C LEU A 149 -3.40 -3.46 -2.15
N LEU A 150 -2.46 -4.19 -1.52
CA LEU A 150 -2.24 -5.60 -1.82
C LEU A 150 -3.54 -6.40 -1.66
N PHE A 151 -4.20 -6.36 -0.50
CA PHE A 151 -5.37 -7.21 -0.25
C PHE A 151 -6.65 -6.80 -1.01
N THR A 152 -6.79 -5.53 -1.38
CA THR A 152 -8.01 -5.03 -2.04
C THR A 152 -7.89 -4.93 -3.56
N ALA A 153 -6.66 -4.88 -4.08
CA ALA A 153 -6.41 -4.83 -5.51
C ALA A 153 -6.07 -6.19 -6.15
N THR A 154 -5.72 -7.20 -5.35
CA THR A 154 -5.53 -8.58 -5.82
C THR A 154 -6.88 -9.26 -6.05
N ASN A 155 -6.91 -10.34 -6.85
CA ASN A 155 -8.14 -11.01 -7.36
C ASN A 155 -8.92 -10.27 -8.46
N ARG A 156 -8.24 -9.63 -9.42
CA ARG A 156 -8.92 -9.02 -10.57
C ARG A 156 -9.34 -10.00 -11.68
N PHE A 157 -8.83 -11.23 -11.69
CA PHE A 157 -8.90 -12.09 -12.88
C PHE A 157 -9.22 -13.56 -12.63
N GLY A 158 -10.05 -13.92 -11.65
CA GLY A 158 -10.62 -15.28 -11.54
C GLY A 158 -9.64 -16.43 -11.28
N ASP A 159 -8.33 -16.20 -11.41
CA ASP A 159 -7.26 -17.12 -11.09
C ASP A 159 -7.06 -17.14 -9.58
N GLU A 160 -6.94 -18.36 -9.05
CA GLU A 160 -6.83 -18.70 -7.64
C GLU A 160 -5.84 -17.80 -6.88
N GLN A 161 -6.32 -17.01 -5.92
CA GLN A 161 -5.59 -16.49 -4.74
C GLN A 161 -4.19 -15.86 -4.96
N GLN A 162 -3.80 -15.49 -6.18
CA GLN A 162 -2.46 -14.98 -6.45
C GLN A 162 -2.37 -13.49 -6.13
N LEU A 163 -1.41 -13.16 -5.28
CA LEU A 163 -1.08 -11.78 -4.92
C LEU A 163 -0.34 -11.09 -6.08
N ASP A 164 -0.66 -9.82 -6.31
CA ASP A 164 -0.01 -9.00 -7.33
C ASP A 164 1.43 -8.74 -6.90
N LYS A 165 2.38 -9.26 -7.68
CA LYS A 165 3.81 -9.17 -7.39
C LYS A 165 4.30 -7.74 -7.19
N ASN A 166 3.81 -6.77 -7.98
CA ASN A 166 4.29 -5.39 -7.89
C ASN A 166 3.75 -4.70 -6.64
N LEU A 167 2.51 -4.97 -6.27
CA LEU A 167 1.92 -4.49 -5.02
C LEU A 167 2.57 -5.14 -3.80
N ALA A 168 2.88 -6.44 -3.88
CA ALA A 168 3.62 -7.15 -2.85
C ALA A 168 5.02 -6.56 -2.66
N ASN A 169 5.71 -6.21 -3.76
CA ASN A 169 7.00 -5.54 -3.70
C ASN A 169 6.93 -4.15 -3.05
N ILE A 170 5.83 -3.40 -3.23
CA ILE A 170 5.64 -2.12 -2.52
C ILE A 170 5.45 -2.34 -1.02
N LEU A 171 4.63 -3.30 -0.62
CA LEU A 171 4.50 -3.67 0.80
C LEU A 171 5.86 -4.08 1.38
N LEU A 172 6.62 -4.90 0.65
CA LEU A 172 7.94 -5.34 1.07
C LEU A 172 8.94 -4.18 1.16
N ALA A 173 8.92 -3.24 0.21
CA ALA A 173 9.77 -2.07 0.20
C ALA A 173 9.44 -1.10 1.36
N THR A 174 8.16 -0.84 1.63
CA THR A 174 7.73 -0.01 2.78
C THR A 174 8.16 -0.64 4.10
N HIS A 175 8.05 -1.96 4.20
CA HIS A 175 8.54 -2.71 5.35
C HIS A 175 10.07 -2.68 5.46
N ALA A 176 10.82 -2.82 4.37
CA ALA A 176 12.28 -2.74 4.36
C ALA A 176 12.79 -1.33 4.75
N ALA A 177 12.03 -0.28 4.41
CA ALA A 177 12.38 1.11 4.72
C ALA A 177 12.51 1.40 6.21
N ARG A 178 11.81 0.65 7.08
CA ARG A 178 11.92 0.80 8.55
C ARG A 178 13.33 0.55 9.08
N PHE A 179 14.15 -0.21 8.35
CA PHE A 179 15.55 -0.45 8.68
C PHE A 179 16.46 0.66 8.15
N LEU A 180 16.19 1.13 6.93
CA LEU A 180 16.96 2.22 6.31
C LEU A 180 16.79 3.54 7.09
N VAL A 181 15.57 3.84 7.53
CA VAL A 181 15.27 5.03 8.34
C VAL A 181 16.09 5.07 9.64
N LYS A 182 16.42 3.91 10.23
CA LYS A 182 17.24 3.84 11.46
C LYS A 182 18.73 4.10 11.22
N VAL A 183 19.18 3.94 9.98
CA VAL A 183 20.60 4.03 9.60
C VAL A 183 20.93 5.37 8.94
N LEU A 184 19.95 6.01 8.31
CA LEU A 184 20.14 7.33 7.70
C LEU A 184 20.38 8.40 8.78
N PRO A 185 21.43 9.22 8.65
CA PRO A 185 21.83 10.16 9.69
C PRO A 185 20.91 11.40 9.76
N SER A 186 20.40 11.89 8.64
CA SER A 186 19.59 13.11 8.59
C SER A 186 18.08 12.83 8.48
N GLU A 187 17.26 13.61 9.19
CA GLU A 187 15.79 13.60 9.02
C GLU A 187 15.40 13.94 7.57
N PHE A 188 16.14 14.84 6.93
CA PHE A 188 15.94 15.17 5.52
C PHE A 188 16.09 13.94 4.62
N GLU A 189 17.12 13.10 4.84
CA GLU A 189 17.35 11.91 4.03
C GLU A 189 16.26 10.86 4.26
N LYS A 190 15.77 10.73 5.50
CA LYS A 190 14.64 9.86 5.85
C LYS A 190 13.37 10.32 5.14
N GLU A 191 13.10 11.62 5.14
CA GLU A 191 11.98 12.23 4.41
C GLU A 191 12.09 11.94 2.90
N GLN A 192 13.26 12.16 2.30
CA GLN A 192 13.49 11.88 0.88
C GLN A 192 13.29 10.40 0.51
N LEU A 193 13.75 9.48 1.36
CA LEU A 193 13.51 8.05 1.18
C LEU A 193 12.01 7.73 1.16
N LEU A 194 11.24 8.30 2.08
CA LEU A 194 9.80 8.06 2.17
C LEU A 194 9.04 8.66 1.00
N LYS A 195 9.45 9.83 0.51
CA LYS A 195 8.94 10.41 -0.73
C LYS A 195 9.23 9.52 -1.94
N ALA A 196 10.42 8.89 -2.01
CA ALA A 196 10.76 7.94 -3.08
C ALA A 196 9.84 6.71 -3.08
N ILE A 197 9.59 6.14 -1.91
CA ILE A 197 8.69 4.99 -1.74
C ILE A 197 7.26 5.38 -2.10
N TRP A 198 6.80 6.54 -1.66
CA TRP A 198 5.46 7.04 -1.98
C TRP A 198 5.28 7.26 -3.48
N MET A 199 6.28 7.86 -4.15
CA MET A 199 6.28 8.05 -5.60
C MET A 199 6.24 6.71 -6.34
N SER A 200 7.01 5.73 -5.89
CA SER A 200 7.00 4.35 -6.42
C SER A 200 5.60 3.75 -6.29
N LEU A 201 4.98 3.88 -5.12
CA LEU A 201 3.64 3.37 -4.82
C LEU A 201 2.60 3.96 -5.78
N VAL A 202 2.58 5.29 -5.94
CA VAL A 202 1.64 5.97 -6.83
C VAL A 202 1.87 5.57 -8.29
N ALA A 203 3.12 5.52 -8.74
CA ALA A 203 3.43 5.16 -10.11
C ALA A 203 2.98 3.72 -10.42
N ILE A 204 3.24 2.77 -9.52
CA ILE A 204 2.78 1.38 -9.64
C ILE A 204 1.25 1.31 -9.59
N PHE A 205 0.60 2.05 -8.69
CA PHE A 205 -0.86 2.12 -8.63
C PHE A 205 -1.48 2.59 -9.95
N VAL A 206 -0.88 3.60 -10.60
CA VAL A 206 -1.33 4.09 -11.91
C VAL A 206 -1.12 3.04 -13.00
N VAL A 207 0.07 2.44 -13.07
CA VAL A 207 0.41 1.39 -14.06
C VAL A 207 -0.49 0.17 -13.93
N GLN A 208 -0.90 -0.18 -12.71
CA GLN A 208 -1.82 -1.27 -12.40
C GLN A 208 -3.29 -0.92 -12.67
N GLY A 209 -3.58 0.19 -13.35
CA GLY A 209 -4.95 0.59 -13.69
C GLY A 209 -5.76 1.04 -12.47
N ARG A 210 -5.09 1.68 -11.50
CA ARG A 210 -5.68 2.40 -10.35
C ARG A 210 -6.76 1.59 -9.64
N PRO A 211 -6.45 0.43 -9.04
CA PRO A 211 -7.42 -0.44 -8.38
C PRO A 211 -8.29 0.21 -7.31
N ARG A 212 -9.45 -0.39 -7.05
CA ARG A 212 -10.42 0.16 -6.11
C ARG A 212 -9.95 -0.20 -4.71
N LEU A 213 -9.78 0.79 -3.86
CA LEU A 213 -9.45 0.56 -2.45
C LEU A 213 -10.73 0.26 -1.68
N ILE A 214 -10.83 -0.95 -1.12
CA ILE A 214 -11.96 -1.36 -0.29
C ILE A 214 -11.57 -1.16 1.18
N THR A 215 -11.87 0.01 1.73
CA THR A 215 -11.51 0.37 3.13
C THR A 215 -12.42 -0.26 4.18
N ARG A 216 -13.47 -0.98 3.77
CA ARG A 216 -14.32 -1.79 4.63
C ARG A 216 -14.27 -3.23 4.14
N ILE A 217 -13.50 -4.07 4.84
CA ILE A 217 -13.78 -5.51 4.81
C ILE A 217 -15.09 -5.65 5.57
N SER A 218 -16.22 -5.67 4.87
CA SER A 218 -17.49 -6.03 5.49
C SER A 218 -17.30 -7.44 6.03
N SER A 219 -17.21 -7.59 7.35
CA SER A 219 -17.32 -8.86 8.05
C SER A 219 -18.76 -9.38 7.93
N SER A 220 -19.15 -9.72 6.71
CA SER A 220 -20.44 -10.31 6.38
C SER A 220 -20.26 -11.23 5.18
N GLN A 221 -19.38 -12.21 5.34
CA GLN A 221 -19.66 -13.52 4.79
C GLN A 221 -19.87 -14.44 5.98
N SER A 222 -21.10 -14.48 6.47
CA SER A 222 -21.59 -15.68 7.13
C SER A 222 -21.49 -16.80 6.09
N VAL A 223 -20.49 -17.66 6.23
CA VAL A 223 -20.52 -18.97 5.60
C VAL A 223 -21.65 -19.71 6.30
N THR A 224 -22.85 -19.66 5.72
CA THR A 224 -23.88 -20.63 6.06
C THR A 224 -23.40 -21.95 5.50
N ALA A 225 -22.80 -22.76 6.37
CA ALA A 225 -22.76 -24.19 6.17
C ALA A 225 -24.22 -24.66 6.17
N ASP A 226 -24.75 -24.98 4.99
CA ASP A 226 -25.57 -26.17 4.79
C ASP A 226 -25.84 -26.34 3.29
N GLY A 227 -25.68 -27.59 2.86
CA GLY A 227 -25.68 -28.00 1.48
C GLY A 227 -27.04 -28.44 0.94
N PHE A 228 -26.96 -28.79 -0.35
CA PHE A 228 -27.91 -29.49 -1.22
C PHE A 228 -28.94 -28.65 -2.00
N PRO A 229 -29.02 -28.86 -3.34
CA PRO A 229 -30.06 -28.29 -4.18
C PRO A 229 -31.32 -29.18 -4.11
N GLN A 230 -32.48 -28.57 -3.90
CA GLN A 230 -33.76 -29.21 -4.19
C GLN A 230 -34.47 -28.47 -5.31
N GLU A 231 -34.92 -29.26 -6.27
CA GLU A 231 -35.65 -28.90 -7.46
C GLU A 231 -37.04 -28.31 -7.15
N LYS A 232 -37.48 -27.46 -8.09
CA LYS A 232 -38.84 -27.02 -8.44
C LYS A 232 -40.01 -27.54 -7.60
N GLU A 233 -40.85 -26.59 -7.17
CA GLU A 233 -42.29 -26.74 -7.35
C GLU A 233 -42.96 -25.38 -7.56
N GLN A 234 -44.02 -25.42 -8.37
CA GLN A 234 -44.66 -24.34 -9.09
C GLN A 234 -46.14 -24.39 -8.70
N GLU A 235 -46.67 -23.38 -7.99
CA GLU A 235 -48.11 -23.14 -7.78
C GLU A 235 -48.28 -21.70 -7.27
N SER A 236 -48.68 -20.73 -8.10
CA SER A 236 -50.03 -20.36 -8.52
C SER A 236 -50.87 -19.60 -7.48
N SER A 237 -51.15 -18.33 -7.82
CA SER A 237 -52.35 -17.53 -7.54
C SER A 237 -52.81 -17.31 -6.09
N VAL A 238 -52.98 -16.04 -5.71
CA VAL A 238 -54.27 -15.32 -5.63
C VAL A 238 -54.04 -14.00 -4.88
N THR A 239 -54.28 -12.87 -5.54
CA THR A 239 -54.68 -11.60 -4.90
C THR A 239 -56.21 -11.59 -4.75
N PRO A 240 -56.78 -10.93 -3.72
CA PRO A 240 -57.27 -9.56 -3.98
C PRO A 240 -57.35 -8.58 -2.78
N VAL A 241 -57.22 -7.28 -3.13
CA VAL A 241 -58.10 -6.15 -2.78
C VAL A 241 -57.97 -5.38 -1.44
N VAL A 242 -57.48 -4.12 -1.59
CA VAL A 242 -57.97 -2.78 -1.18
C VAL A 242 -58.39 -2.46 0.27
N ALA A 243 -57.76 -1.43 0.86
CA ALA A 243 -58.35 -0.15 1.35
C ALA A 243 -57.43 0.52 2.41
N GLU A 244 -56.81 1.66 2.08
CA GLU A 244 -57.06 3.00 2.68
C GLU A 244 -57.00 3.10 4.21
N SER A 245 -56.00 3.82 4.75
CA SER A 245 -56.17 5.20 5.26
C SER A 245 -55.05 5.63 6.23
N GLU A 246 -54.99 6.94 6.37
CA GLU A 246 -54.00 7.86 6.95
C GLU A 246 -53.63 7.61 8.43
N GLY A 247 -52.51 8.21 8.87
CA GLY A 247 -52.27 8.42 10.31
C GLY A 247 -50.83 8.71 10.68
N VAL A 248 -50.53 9.99 10.84
CA VAL A 248 -49.25 10.58 11.25
C VAL A 248 -49.13 10.60 12.80
N GLU A 249 -47.88 10.54 13.25
CA GLU A 249 -47.30 11.07 14.50
C GLU A 249 -47.05 10.21 15.76
N GLN A 250 -45.73 10.03 15.98
CA GLN A 250 -44.95 10.32 17.19
C GLN A 250 -45.06 9.45 18.45
N GLY A 251 -43.89 8.91 18.82
CA GLY A 251 -43.46 8.76 20.21
C GLY A 251 -42.86 7.40 20.51
N SER A 252 -41.54 7.33 20.73
CA SER A 252 -40.96 6.66 21.90
C SER A 252 -39.44 6.60 21.82
N THR A 253 -38.84 6.95 22.94
CA THR A 253 -37.42 6.96 23.29
C THR A 253 -36.84 5.53 23.36
N THR A 254 -35.58 5.34 22.97
CA THR A 254 -34.85 4.14 23.39
C THR A 254 -33.37 4.42 23.65
N LYS A 255 -32.93 3.83 24.77
CA LYS A 255 -31.71 4.09 25.53
C LYS A 255 -30.43 3.69 24.79
N LEU A 256 -29.39 4.48 25.02
CA LEU A 256 -28.00 4.18 24.70
C LEU A 256 -27.50 3.05 25.62
N GLY A 257 -27.18 1.88 25.05
CA GLY A 257 -26.47 0.80 25.73
C GLY A 257 -25.03 0.73 25.22
N MET A 258 -24.05 1.00 26.09
CA MET A 258 -22.64 0.71 25.81
C MET A 258 -22.41 -0.80 25.87
N ALA A 259 -21.97 -1.40 24.76
CA ALA A 259 -21.44 -2.75 24.73
C ALA A 259 -19.92 -2.70 24.61
N THR A 260 -19.24 -3.07 25.69
CA THR A 260 -17.80 -3.33 25.73
C THR A 260 -17.56 -4.72 25.14
N VAL A 261 -16.83 -4.82 24.02
CA VAL A 261 -16.47 -6.09 23.40
C VAL A 261 -15.11 -6.55 23.93
N TYR A 262 -15.08 -7.66 24.65
CA TYR A 262 -13.86 -8.39 24.98
C TYR A 262 -13.44 -9.25 23.77
N PHE A 263 -12.16 -9.19 23.40
CA PHE A 263 -11.57 -10.07 22.38
C PHE A 263 -11.18 -11.42 23.01
N GLU A 264 -11.68 -12.52 22.44
CA GLU A 264 -11.27 -13.87 22.83
C GLU A 264 -9.90 -14.26 22.21
N PRO A 265 -9.01 -14.93 22.96
CA PRO A 265 -7.64 -15.25 22.54
C PRO A 265 -7.50 -16.45 21.59
N GLU A 266 -8.56 -17.21 21.30
CA GLU A 266 -8.45 -18.44 20.48
C GLU A 266 -8.25 -18.16 18.97
N ALA A 267 -8.60 -16.96 18.49
CA ALA A 267 -8.46 -16.61 17.07
C ALA A 267 -7.02 -16.37 16.59
N MET A 268 -6.04 -16.25 17.50
CA MET A 268 -4.63 -16.02 17.12
C MET A 268 -3.83 -17.30 16.87
N CYS A 269 -4.22 -18.44 17.45
CA CYS A 269 -3.50 -19.71 17.22
C CYS A 269 -3.67 -20.23 15.79
N THR A 270 -4.86 -20.06 15.19
CA THR A 270 -5.18 -20.59 13.86
C THR A 270 -4.43 -19.89 12.72
N LEU A 271 -4.04 -18.63 12.91
CA LEU A 271 -3.25 -17.87 11.94
C LEU A 271 -1.80 -18.34 11.91
N ALA A 272 -1.18 -18.57 13.08
CA ALA A 272 0.19 -19.03 13.19
C ALA A 272 0.40 -20.43 12.58
N ASP A 273 -0.59 -21.32 12.75
CA ASP A 273 -0.54 -22.67 12.18
C ASP A 273 -0.74 -22.66 10.66
N ARG A 274 -1.54 -21.71 10.14
CA ARG A 274 -1.70 -21.51 8.69
C ARG A 274 -0.43 -21.01 8.01
N TRP A 275 0.35 -20.14 8.66
CA TRP A 275 1.64 -19.68 8.14
C TRP A 275 2.69 -20.80 8.09
N LYS A 276 2.70 -21.71 9.08
CA LYS A 276 3.58 -22.90 9.06
C LYS A 276 3.22 -23.85 7.91
N SER A 277 1.94 -24.06 7.63
CA SER A 277 1.48 -24.90 6.52
C SER A 277 2.00 -24.37 5.17
N LEU A 278 1.84 -23.07 4.92
CA LEU A 278 2.26 -22.43 3.67
C LEU A 278 3.79 -22.42 3.49
N SER A 279 4.56 -22.28 4.57
CA SER A 279 6.03 -22.41 4.49
C SER A 279 6.48 -23.83 4.13
N THR A 280 5.72 -24.84 4.55
CA THR A 280 6.07 -26.25 4.29
C THR A 280 5.71 -26.64 2.85
N GLU A 281 4.59 -26.15 2.33
CA GLU A 281 4.22 -26.31 0.92
C GLU A 281 5.20 -25.60 -0.03
N ALA A 282 5.70 -24.41 0.34
CA ALA A 282 6.70 -23.70 -0.45
C ALA A 282 8.05 -24.45 -0.53
N ILE A 283 8.45 -25.17 0.52
CA ILE A 283 9.66 -26.00 0.53
C ILE A 283 9.50 -27.25 -0.35
N HIS A 284 8.28 -27.77 -0.51
CA HIS A 284 8.02 -28.94 -1.35
C HIS A 284 7.79 -28.63 -2.83
N ALA A 285 7.48 -27.38 -3.18
CA ALA A 285 7.26 -26.96 -4.57
C ALA A 285 8.56 -26.84 -5.40
N ASP A 286 9.75 -26.85 -4.77
CA ASP A 286 11.04 -26.55 -5.41
C ASP A 286 11.70 -27.75 -6.14
N HIS A 287 10.96 -28.84 -6.39
CA HIS A 287 11.50 -30.05 -7.02
C HIS A 287 10.86 -30.46 -8.35
N ARG A 288 10.13 -29.57 -9.04
CA ARG A 288 9.67 -29.85 -10.41
C ARG A 288 10.00 -28.72 -11.37
N ILE A 289 11.29 -28.55 -11.64
CA ILE A 289 11.75 -27.99 -12.92
C ILE A 289 11.41 -29.03 -13.99
N VAL A 290 10.28 -28.84 -14.68
CA VAL A 290 9.99 -29.57 -15.92
C VAL A 290 10.66 -28.79 -17.05
N PRO A 291 11.66 -29.34 -17.76
CA PRO A 291 12.23 -28.66 -18.91
C PRO A 291 11.34 -28.90 -20.13
N LYS A 292 10.75 -27.83 -20.66
CA LYS A 292 10.89 -27.37 -22.04
C LYS A 292 10.07 -26.10 -22.28
#